data_AF-A0AAD8KK16-F1
#
_entry.id   AF-A0AAD8KK16-F1
#
_cell.length_a   1.000
_cell.length_b   1.000
_cell.length_c   1.000
_cell.angle_alpha   90.00
_cell.angle_beta   90.00
_cell.angle_gamma   90.00
#
_symmetry.space_group_name_H-M   'P 1'
#
loop_
_entity.id
_entity.type
_entity.pdbx_description
1 polymer ?
#
loop_
_entity_poly.entity_id
_entity_poly.type
_entity_poly.pdbx_seq_one_letter_code
_entity_poly.pdbx_strand_id
1 'polypeptide(L)'
;MLSSRMAWVGLDFSETDLDGDGGSGGDDDEDEEDDDGELAKALDFQKNSKDNLYTSLKEIKLGTNNFSDCNCVGEGRLWKLYKGEFRHVNGFAKRWDSMSRQGYCQFLRELEVLVTHNHKNIIGLLGYCNEENEKNIIYEYACNGRLSEHLCDPRLTWLKRLKICIGIAEGLDFLHTCGGEHEFLVKHRDIKSGSIFLDSDFNAKISNFELSCNLHECDTTEHVSESLGYVDPAYEYWHYIGKESDIYSLGVILIEMLCGRLAWEKGCEDHSQSLGPLAVRRYKKNGNLDGMIFEGIKGQIVAESLIAFQSIAFHCLEVARERRPEPSDVVTQLERALKFQEGYEIWETKLPVDYKEIIRVSKTPTTYNCIEMKKDLYDMFTKGILLHDGKVLFSFGVNGERNELVSARKFSYINRTSHKWRYVPESRRSVKHEDTAKLKQDEEQAFKSKSLTDKLWWSMWQSSKGQKLLLPAKKVVNNSSNVAITSRFNIFRAFVS
;
A
#
# COMPACT_ATOMS: atom_id res chain seq x y z
N MET A 1 37.14 -19.68 -0.36
CA MET A 1 36.62 -21.04 -0.08
C MET A 1 36.52 -21.22 1.42
N LEU A 2 35.33 -21.49 1.94
CA LEU A 2 35.03 -22.30 3.13
C LEU A 2 33.51 -22.26 3.33
N SER A 3 32.84 -23.39 3.58
CA SER A 3 31.37 -23.44 3.67
C SER A 3 30.90 -23.46 5.12
N SER A 4 30.08 -22.48 5.51
CA SER A 4 29.46 -22.45 6.83
C SER A 4 28.25 -23.38 6.89
N ARG A 5 28.49 -24.68 7.11
CA ARG A 5 27.44 -25.60 7.57
C ARG A 5 27.04 -25.20 8.99
N MET A 6 25.77 -24.88 9.22
CA MET A 6 25.21 -24.91 10.57
C MET A 6 24.82 -26.35 10.89
N ALA A 7 25.46 -26.91 11.93
CA ALA A 7 25.05 -28.20 12.48
C ALA A 7 23.91 -27.95 13.48
N TRP A 8 22.79 -28.67 13.29
CA TRP A 8 21.78 -28.79 14.33
C TRP A 8 22.29 -29.76 15.40
N VAL A 9 22.13 -29.39 16.67
CA VAL A 9 22.47 -30.27 17.80
C VAL A 9 21.28 -31.18 18.05
N GLY A 10 21.49 -32.50 17.93
CA GLY A 10 20.50 -33.49 18.34
C GLY A 10 20.37 -33.53 19.86
N LEU A 11 19.14 -33.72 20.34
CA LEU A 11 18.87 -34.12 21.72
C LEU A 11 18.53 -35.62 21.71
N ASP A 12 19.47 -36.43 22.18
CA ASP A 12 19.20 -37.84 22.45
C ASP A 12 18.19 -37.94 23.61
N PHE A 13 17.13 -38.72 23.42
CA PHE A 13 16.31 -39.24 24.51
C PHE A 13 16.55 -40.74 24.63
N SER A 14 16.96 -41.17 25.82
CA SER A 14 17.37 -42.54 26.12
C SER A 14 16.18 -43.48 26.32
N GLU A 15 16.32 -44.71 25.83
CA GLU A 15 15.43 -45.83 26.15
C GLU A 15 15.43 -46.12 27.67
N THR A 16 14.25 -46.40 28.23
CA THR A 16 14.09 -47.17 29.49
C THR A 16 12.84 -48.03 29.42
N ASP A 17 12.97 -49.30 29.83
CA ASP A 17 12.09 -50.42 29.50
C ASP A 17 10.66 -50.43 30.08
N LEU A 18 9.74 -50.97 29.26
CA LEU A 18 8.77 -52.04 29.54
C LEU A 18 8.13 -52.21 30.95
N ASP A 19 6.79 -52.10 31.02
CA ASP A 19 5.84 -53.23 31.17
C ASP A 19 4.45 -52.75 31.70
N GLY A 20 3.33 -53.23 31.11
CA GLY A 20 1.97 -52.86 31.57
C GLY A 20 0.81 -53.26 30.64
N ASP A 21 0.32 -54.50 30.78
CA ASP A 21 -0.85 -55.10 30.10
C ASP A 21 -2.19 -54.35 30.35
N GLY A 22 -3.22 -54.47 29.48
CA GLY A 22 -4.54 -53.88 29.83
C GLY A 22 -5.77 -53.90 28.89
N GLY A 23 -5.64 -53.82 27.56
CA GLY A 23 -6.74 -54.10 26.60
C GLY A 23 -7.90 -53.10 26.39
N SER A 24 -8.56 -53.24 25.21
CA SER A 24 -9.73 -52.52 24.64
C SER A 24 -9.60 -50.99 24.39
N GLY A 25 -10.05 -50.43 23.26
CA GLY A 25 -10.48 -51.03 21.99
C GLY A 25 -11.75 -50.43 21.38
N GLY A 26 -11.60 -49.73 20.25
CA GLY A 26 -12.69 -49.17 19.44
C GLY A 26 -12.51 -47.68 19.16
N ASP A 27 -12.78 -47.30 17.91
CA ASP A 27 -13.28 -45.99 17.47
C ASP A 27 -12.28 -44.81 17.41
N ASP A 28 -11.29 -44.90 16.49
CA ASP A 28 -10.40 -43.80 16.03
C ASP A 28 -10.70 -43.38 14.55
N ASP A 29 -11.89 -43.71 14.01
CA ASP A 29 -12.22 -43.61 12.57
C ASP A 29 -13.10 -42.37 12.18
N GLU A 30 -13.30 -41.37 13.05
CA GLU A 30 -14.20 -40.21 12.78
C GLU A 30 -13.50 -38.92 12.27
N ASP A 31 -12.16 -38.87 12.19
CA ASP A 31 -11.39 -37.69 11.73
C ASP A 31 -11.10 -37.67 10.19
N GLU A 32 -11.57 -38.65 9.39
CA GLU A 32 -11.22 -38.75 7.96
C GLU A 32 -12.15 -38.00 6.98
N GLU A 33 -13.41 -37.69 7.31
CA GLU A 33 -14.39 -37.23 6.29
C GLU A 33 -14.23 -35.77 5.80
N ASP A 34 -13.72 -34.83 6.61
CA ASP A 34 -13.65 -33.40 6.25
C ASP A 34 -12.46 -33.02 5.34
N ASP A 35 -11.29 -33.65 5.52
CA ASP A 35 -10.05 -33.33 4.77
C ASP A 35 -10.16 -33.73 3.28
N ASP A 36 -10.90 -34.80 2.99
CA ASP A 36 -11.27 -35.21 1.63
C ASP A 36 -12.19 -34.16 0.94
N GLY A 37 -12.86 -33.30 1.72
CA GLY A 37 -13.62 -32.15 1.25
C GLY A 37 -12.75 -31.02 0.70
N GLU A 38 -11.69 -30.61 1.41
CA GLU A 38 -10.68 -29.66 0.89
C GLU A 38 -9.98 -30.25 -0.35
N LEU A 39 -9.62 -31.54 -0.29
CA LEU A 39 -9.02 -32.27 -1.40
C LEU A 39 -9.89 -32.25 -2.66
N ALA A 40 -11.19 -32.52 -2.53
CA ALA A 40 -12.14 -32.52 -3.63
C ALA A 40 -12.40 -31.12 -4.21
N LYS A 41 -12.55 -30.10 -3.36
CA LYS A 41 -12.68 -28.68 -3.75
C LYS A 41 -11.48 -28.26 -4.63
N ALA A 42 -10.25 -28.50 -4.13
CA ALA A 42 -9.03 -28.12 -4.83
C ALA A 42 -8.80 -28.92 -6.14
N LEU A 43 -9.12 -30.22 -6.15
CA LEU A 43 -9.00 -31.05 -7.35
C LEU A 43 -10.02 -30.69 -8.44
N ASP A 44 -11.22 -30.20 -8.10
CA ASP A 44 -12.14 -29.67 -9.11
C ASP A 44 -11.72 -28.28 -9.60
N PHE A 45 -11.23 -27.43 -8.70
CA PHE A 45 -10.64 -26.15 -9.08
C PHE A 45 -9.48 -26.30 -10.08
N GLN A 46 -8.63 -27.32 -9.90
CA GLN A 46 -7.55 -27.67 -10.83
C GLN A 46 -8.05 -28.13 -12.22
N LYS A 47 -9.30 -28.59 -12.36
CA LYS A 47 -9.93 -28.90 -13.66
C LYS A 47 -10.41 -27.63 -14.36
N ASN A 48 -10.95 -26.68 -13.60
CA ASN A 48 -11.62 -25.49 -14.15
C ASN A 48 -10.64 -24.34 -14.49
N SER A 49 -9.58 -24.15 -13.71
CA SER A 49 -8.59 -23.06 -13.91
C SER A 49 -7.37 -23.45 -14.79
N LYS A 50 -7.53 -24.47 -15.64
CA LYS A 50 -6.41 -25.26 -16.18
C LYS A 50 -5.51 -24.54 -17.19
N ASP A 51 -6.08 -23.68 -18.04
CA ASP A 51 -5.36 -23.23 -19.25
C ASP A 51 -4.54 -21.93 -19.06
N ASN A 52 -4.87 -21.09 -18.08
CA ASN A 52 -4.22 -19.78 -17.91
C ASN A 52 -3.02 -19.80 -16.95
N LEU A 53 -3.16 -20.40 -15.76
CA LEU A 53 -2.17 -20.33 -14.67
C LEU A 53 -1.18 -21.51 -14.62
N TYR A 54 -1.40 -22.55 -15.42
CA TYR A 54 -0.55 -23.74 -15.41
C TYR A 54 0.84 -23.48 -16.03
N THR A 55 1.91 -23.77 -15.29
CA THR A 55 3.30 -23.63 -15.75
C THR A 55 4.01 -24.97 -15.64
N SER A 56 4.65 -25.41 -16.73
CA SER A 56 5.28 -26.72 -16.76
C SER A 56 6.53 -26.80 -15.87
N LEU A 57 6.80 -27.97 -15.30
CA LEU A 57 7.99 -28.21 -14.49
C LEU A 57 9.28 -28.03 -15.31
N LYS A 58 9.23 -28.30 -16.62
CA LYS A 58 10.33 -28.02 -17.55
C LYS A 58 10.65 -26.53 -17.61
N GLU A 59 9.64 -25.68 -17.63
CA GLU A 59 9.79 -24.22 -17.62
C GLU A 59 10.30 -23.72 -16.27
N ILE A 60 9.76 -24.23 -15.15
CA ILE A 60 10.24 -23.88 -13.80
C ILE A 60 11.70 -24.32 -13.61
N LYS A 61 12.06 -25.54 -14.04
CA LYS A 61 13.46 -26.03 -14.05
C LYS A 61 14.35 -25.16 -14.94
N LEU A 62 13.87 -24.65 -16.07
CA LEU A 62 14.66 -23.72 -16.90
C LEU A 62 14.87 -22.36 -16.17
N GLY A 63 13.78 -21.76 -15.70
CA GLY A 63 13.76 -20.43 -15.07
C GLY A 63 14.55 -20.34 -13.75
N THR A 64 14.62 -21.44 -12.99
CA THR A 64 15.36 -21.53 -11.71
C THR A 64 16.79 -22.08 -11.85
N ASN A 65 17.28 -22.34 -13.06
CA ASN A 65 18.53 -23.06 -13.33
C ASN A 65 18.57 -24.44 -12.61
N ASN A 66 17.51 -25.22 -12.81
CA ASN A 66 17.22 -26.51 -12.19
C ASN A 66 17.28 -26.47 -10.65
N PHE A 67 16.54 -25.52 -10.06
CA PHE A 67 16.47 -25.29 -8.61
C PHE A 67 17.86 -25.14 -7.96
N SER A 68 18.76 -24.39 -8.62
CA SER A 68 20.13 -24.20 -8.11
C SER A 68 20.15 -23.42 -6.80
N ASP A 69 21.01 -23.82 -5.85
CA ASP A 69 21.21 -23.14 -4.57
C ASP A 69 21.59 -21.65 -4.74
N CYS A 70 22.20 -21.25 -5.87
CA CYS A 70 22.51 -19.84 -6.14
C CYS A 70 21.26 -18.97 -6.39
N ASN A 71 20.12 -19.59 -6.70
CA ASN A 71 18.82 -18.95 -6.87
C ASN A 71 17.91 -19.13 -5.64
N CYS A 72 18.31 -19.92 -4.65
CA CYS A 72 17.55 -20.08 -3.40
C CYS A 72 17.58 -18.78 -2.58
N VAL A 73 16.40 -18.25 -2.26
CA VAL A 73 16.22 -17.01 -1.49
C VAL A 73 15.55 -17.25 -0.12
N GLY A 74 14.98 -18.43 0.10
CA GLY A 74 14.36 -18.82 1.37
C GLY A 74 14.06 -20.30 1.45
N GLU A 75 13.95 -20.81 2.68
CA GLU A 75 13.66 -22.20 3.01
C GLU A 75 12.74 -22.22 4.23
N GLY A 76 11.70 -23.04 4.18
CA GLY A 76 10.79 -23.36 5.28
C GLY A 76 10.78 -24.86 5.52
N ARG A 77 10.04 -25.32 6.54
CA ARG A 77 10.04 -26.73 6.98
C ARG A 77 9.67 -27.73 5.87
N LEU A 78 8.81 -27.33 4.94
CA LEU A 78 8.30 -28.17 3.85
C LEU A 78 8.43 -27.51 2.46
N TRP A 79 9.24 -26.44 2.31
CA TRP A 79 9.39 -25.73 1.03
C TRP A 79 10.72 -25.01 0.84
N LYS A 80 11.09 -24.76 -0.42
CA LYS A 80 12.21 -23.90 -0.84
C LYS A 80 11.75 -22.88 -1.87
N LEU A 81 12.16 -21.63 -1.67
CA LEU A 81 11.80 -20.49 -2.51
C LEU A 81 12.99 -20.11 -3.40
N TYR A 82 12.82 -20.19 -4.72
CA TYR A 82 13.84 -19.89 -5.72
C TYR A 82 13.45 -18.68 -6.56
N LYS A 83 14.36 -17.75 -6.79
CA LYS A 83 14.20 -16.72 -7.83
C LYS A 83 14.31 -17.35 -9.22
N GLY A 84 13.53 -16.88 -10.19
CA GLY A 84 13.65 -17.29 -11.58
C GLY A 84 12.94 -16.37 -12.58
N GLU A 85 13.05 -16.72 -13.87
CA GLU A 85 12.26 -16.15 -14.97
C GLU A 85 11.26 -17.19 -15.48
N PHE A 86 9.97 -16.84 -15.51
CA PHE A 86 8.85 -17.70 -15.90
C PHE A 86 8.00 -16.93 -16.91
N ARG A 87 7.69 -17.50 -18.08
CA ARG A 87 6.96 -16.83 -19.17
C ARG A 87 7.48 -15.43 -19.54
N HIS A 88 8.81 -15.22 -19.46
CA HIS A 88 9.50 -13.93 -19.63
C HIS A 88 9.21 -12.85 -18.58
N VAL A 89 8.74 -13.25 -17.40
CA VAL A 89 8.53 -12.40 -16.23
C VAL A 89 9.41 -12.91 -15.08
N ASN A 90 10.04 -12.02 -14.32
CA ASN A 90 10.72 -12.44 -13.09
C ASN A 90 9.66 -12.89 -12.07
N GLY A 91 9.98 -13.90 -11.26
CA GLY A 91 9.14 -14.35 -10.16
C GLY A 91 9.92 -15.10 -9.08
N PHE A 92 9.17 -15.67 -8.13
CA PHE A 92 9.70 -16.64 -7.17
C PHE A 92 8.91 -17.94 -7.25
N ALA A 93 9.58 -19.08 -7.44
CA ALA A 93 8.99 -20.40 -7.38
C ALA A 93 9.17 -20.99 -5.97
N LYS A 94 8.07 -21.17 -5.22
CA LYS A 94 8.01 -21.92 -3.97
C LYS A 94 7.77 -23.39 -4.30
N ARG A 95 8.83 -24.18 -4.22
CA ARG A 95 8.84 -25.63 -4.44
C ARG A 95 8.59 -26.34 -3.11
N TRP A 96 7.58 -27.18 -3.08
CA TRP A 96 7.14 -27.91 -1.89
C TRP A 96 7.74 -29.31 -1.81
N ASP A 97 7.89 -29.85 -0.60
CA ASP A 97 8.21 -31.26 -0.39
C ASP A 97 6.99 -32.14 -0.68
N SER A 98 7.01 -32.75 -1.86
CA SER A 98 5.97 -33.64 -2.37
C SER A 98 5.87 -34.99 -1.64
N MET A 99 6.77 -35.29 -0.68
CA MET A 99 6.81 -36.58 0.01
C MET A 99 5.93 -36.65 1.27
N SER A 100 5.29 -35.55 1.68
CA SER A 100 4.46 -35.48 2.89
C SER A 100 3.00 -35.08 2.60
N ARG A 101 2.02 -35.72 3.28
CA ARG A 101 0.59 -35.30 3.23
C ARG A 101 0.47 -33.83 3.64
N GLN A 102 1.12 -33.45 4.74
CA GLN A 102 1.14 -32.07 5.24
C GLN A 102 1.64 -31.05 4.19
N GLY A 103 2.75 -31.33 3.50
CA GLY A 103 3.27 -30.43 2.46
C GLY A 103 2.36 -30.32 1.23
N TYR A 104 1.57 -31.36 0.94
CA TYR A 104 0.57 -31.31 -0.12
C TYR A 104 -0.68 -30.50 0.28
N CYS A 105 -1.23 -30.70 1.48
CA CYS A 105 -2.35 -29.90 1.98
C CYS A 105 -1.96 -28.41 2.07
N GLN A 106 -0.78 -28.10 2.61
CA GLN A 106 -0.23 -26.74 2.67
C GLN A 106 -0.06 -26.10 1.27
N PHE A 107 0.37 -26.87 0.26
CA PHE A 107 0.42 -26.42 -1.13
C PHE A 107 -0.97 -26.10 -1.71
N LEU A 108 -1.96 -26.97 -1.51
CA LEU A 108 -3.32 -26.76 -2.01
C LEU A 108 -3.97 -25.53 -1.38
N ARG A 109 -3.84 -25.40 -0.06
CA ARG A 109 -4.40 -24.34 0.78
C ARG A 109 -3.82 -22.96 0.44
N GLU A 110 -2.50 -22.85 0.26
CA GLU A 110 -1.91 -21.59 -0.23
C GLU A 110 -2.32 -21.31 -1.69
N LEU A 111 -2.42 -22.33 -2.55
CA LEU A 111 -2.87 -22.15 -3.93
C LEU A 111 -4.33 -21.67 -4.02
N GLU A 112 -5.24 -22.21 -3.21
CA GLU A 112 -6.65 -21.81 -3.17
C GLU A 112 -6.79 -20.34 -2.77
N VAL A 113 -6.17 -19.93 -1.66
CA VAL A 113 -6.18 -18.53 -1.21
C VAL A 113 -5.59 -17.61 -2.29
N LEU A 114 -4.47 -17.97 -2.91
CA LEU A 114 -3.81 -17.11 -3.91
C LEU A 114 -4.53 -17.00 -5.26
N VAL A 115 -5.43 -17.92 -5.61
CA VAL A 115 -6.28 -17.76 -6.81
C VAL A 115 -7.58 -17.00 -6.49
N THR A 116 -8.12 -17.18 -5.28
CA THR A 116 -9.38 -16.52 -4.85
C THR A 116 -9.15 -15.07 -4.39
N HIS A 117 -8.12 -14.81 -3.60
CA HIS A 117 -7.92 -13.54 -2.89
C HIS A 117 -6.94 -12.59 -3.60
N ASN A 118 -7.39 -11.97 -4.70
CA ASN A 118 -6.59 -11.00 -5.44
C ASN A 118 -6.71 -9.57 -4.88
N HIS A 119 -5.73 -9.14 -4.08
CA HIS A 119 -5.64 -7.77 -3.55
C HIS A 119 -4.25 -7.16 -3.75
N LYS A 120 -4.18 -5.82 -3.89
CA LYS A 120 -2.91 -5.08 -4.07
C LYS A 120 -1.84 -5.40 -3.02
N ASN A 121 -2.25 -5.74 -1.79
CA ASN A 121 -1.36 -6.07 -0.68
C ASN A 121 -1.23 -7.58 -0.38
N ILE A 122 -1.75 -8.44 -1.26
CA ILE A 122 -1.46 -9.88 -1.29
C ILE A 122 -0.43 -10.12 -2.41
N ILE A 123 0.43 -11.12 -2.26
CA ILE A 123 1.39 -11.53 -3.29
C ILE A 123 0.66 -12.14 -4.49
N GLY A 124 0.88 -11.58 -5.69
CA GLY A 124 0.21 -12.03 -6.91
C GLY A 124 0.70 -13.39 -7.38
N LEU A 125 -0.23 -14.27 -7.75
CA LEU A 125 0.04 -15.56 -8.37
C LEU A 125 0.30 -15.40 -9.88
N LEU A 126 1.49 -15.77 -10.35
CA LEU A 126 1.81 -15.87 -11.79
C LEU A 126 1.44 -17.24 -12.37
N GLY A 127 1.45 -18.29 -11.54
CA GLY A 127 1.08 -19.64 -11.94
C GLY A 127 1.43 -20.72 -10.93
N TYR A 128 1.13 -21.97 -11.27
CA TYR A 128 1.42 -23.14 -10.43
C TYR A 128 1.84 -24.35 -11.28
N CYS A 129 2.44 -25.36 -10.65
CA CYS A 129 2.80 -26.64 -11.24
C CYS A 129 2.43 -27.81 -10.32
N ASN A 130 1.88 -28.86 -10.92
CA ASN A 130 1.62 -30.16 -10.31
C ASN A 130 1.91 -31.23 -11.37
N GLU A 131 3.20 -31.56 -11.55
CA GLU A 131 3.75 -32.48 -12.57
C GLU A 131 4.82 -33.37 -11.91
N GLU A 132 4.99 -34.63 -12.34
CA GLU A 132 6.11 -35.51 -11.91
C GLU A 132 6.33 -35.55 -10.37
N ASN A 133 5.24 -35.60 -9.59
CA ASN A 133 5.17 -35.38 -8.14
C ASN A 133 5.51 -33.97 -7.63
N GLU A 134 6.36 -33.20 -8.31
CA GLU A 134 6.71 -31.82 -7.97
C GLU A 134 5.49 -30.90 -7.83
N LYS A 135 5.51 -30.08 -6.77
CA LYS A 135 4.46 -29.11 -6.42
C LYS A 135 5.11 -27.73 -6.31
N ASN A 136 4.70 -26.77 -7.13
CA ASN A 136 5.29 -25.43 -7.14
C ASN A 136 4.22 -24.35 -7.26
N ILE A 137 4.39 -23.25 -6.52
CA ILE A 137 3.61 -22.00 -6.64
C ILE A 137 4.57 -20.91 -7.15
N ILE A 138 4.15 -20.09 -8.13
CA ILE A 138 4.97 -19.04 -8.72
C ILE A 138 4.38 -17.67 -8.37
N TYR A 139 5.09 -16.92 -7.53
CA TYR A 139 4.74 -15.57 -7.13
C TYR A 139 5.28 -14.50 -8.09
N GLU A 140 4.64 -13.33 -8.10
CA GLU A 140 5.20 -12.10 -8.68
C GLU A 140 6.55 -11.72 -8.05
N TYR A 141 7.40 -11.02 -8.81
CA TYR A 141 8.71 -10.60 -8.31
C TYR A 141 8.66 -9.32 -7.48
N ALA A 142 8.36 -9.48 -6.19
CA ALA A 142 8.59 -8.47 -5.17
C ALA A 142 10.10 -8.19 -5.00
N CYS A 143 10.62 -7.24 -5.79
CA CYS A 143 12.05 -7.13 -6.06
C CYS A 143 12.91 -6.62 -4.88
N ASN A 144 12.29 -6.01 -3.86
CA ASN A 144 13.00 -5.59 -2.65
C ASN A 144 13.10 -6.72 -1.60
N GLY A 145 12.55 -7.92 -1.82
CA GLY A 145 12.68 -9.05 -0.89
C GLY A 145 11.69 -8.98 0.28
N ARG A 146 12.09 -9.48 1.46
CA ARG A 146 11.22 -9.60 2.65
C ARG A 146 11.43 -8.46 3.63
N LEU A 147 10.38 -7.99 4.30
CA LEU A 147 10.43 -6.87 5.25
C LEU A 147 11.45 -7.08 6.37
N SER A 148 11.58 -8.32 6.88
CA SER A 148 12.59 -8.76 7.85
C SER A 148 14.03 -8.39 7.47
N GLU A 149 14.33 -8.27 6.18
CA GLU A 149 15.67 -7.93 5.65
C GLU A 149 15.98 -6.42 5.71
N HIS A 150 14.96 -5.57 5.92
CA HIS A 150 15.07 -4.09 5.90
C HIS A 150 14.89 -3.42 7.26
N LEU A 151 14.52 -4.16 8.32
CA LEU A 151 14.14 -3.58 9.61
C LEU A 151 15.22 -2.63 10.17
N CYS A 152 16.49 -3.00 10.07
CA CYS A 152 17.63 -2.20 10.54
C CYS A 152 18.19 -1.20 9.50
N ASP A 153 17.56 -1.05 8.33
CA ASP A 153 18.03 -0.12 7.29
C ASP A 153 17.44 1.30 7.50
N PRO A 154 18.27 2.34 7.70
CA PRO A 154 17.80 3.72 7.79
C PRO A 154 17.24 4.28 6.48
N ARG A 155 17.52 3.63 5.32
CA ARG A 155 16.91 3.95 4.01
C ARG A 155 15.43 3.54 3.96
N LEU A 156 14.99 2.65 4.84
CA LEU A 156 13.58 2.41 5.12
C LEU A 156 13.11 3.53 6.08
N THR A 157 12.85 4.72 5.52
CA THR A 157 12.46 5.92 6.29
C THR A 157 11.16 5.72 7.04
N TRP A 158 10.91 6.54 8.07
CA TRP A 158 9.66 6.47 8.84
C TRP A 158 8.40 6.57 7.95
N LEU A 159 8.43 7.47 6.94
CA LEU A 159 7.35 7.60 5.95
C LEU A 159 7.10 6.30 5.16
N LYS A 160 8.15 5.58 4.77
CA LYS A 160 8.02 4.25 4.13
C LYS A 160 7.48 3.22 5.10
N ARG A 161 7.97 3.20 6.35
CA ARG A 161 7.52 2.24 7.38
C ARG A 161 6.01 2.37 7.63
N LEU A 162 5.51 3.59 7.75
CA LEU A 162 4.06 3.83 7.87
C LEU A 162 3.27 3.27 6.67
N LYS A 163 3.73 3.50 5.44
CA LYS A 163 3.05 3.01 4.23
C LYS A 163 3.06 1.48 4.09
N ILE A 164 4.15 0.84 4.51
CA ILE A 164 4.23 -0.63 4.63
C ILE A 164 3.23 -1.13 5.68
N CYS A 165 3.23 -0.56 6.88
CA CYS A 165 2.32 -0.97 7.95
C CYS A 165 0.84 -0.78 7.57
N ILE A 166 0.50 0.30 6.86
CA ILE A 166 -0.84 0.51 6.29
C ILE A 166 -1.15 -0.60 5.29
N GLY A 167 -0.26 -0.90 4.34
CA GLY A 167 -0.48 -1.95 3.34
C GLY A 167 -0.68 -3.35 3.95
N ILE A 168 0.03 -3.70 5.02
CA ILE A 168 -0.21 -4.97 5.74
C ILE A 168 -1.60 -4.96 6.40
N ALA A 169 -1.98 -3.85 7.05
CA ALA A 169 -3.30 -3.71 7.67
C ALA A 169 -4.44 -3.74 6.65
N GLU A 170 -4.29 -3.09 5.48
CA GLU A 170 -5.23 -3.16 4.36
C GLU A 170 -5.32 -4.57 3.76
N GLY A 171 -4.21 -5.31 3.71
CA GLY A 171 -4.20 -6.71 3.29
C GLY A 171 -4.94 -7.64 4.25
N LEU A 172 -4.81 -7.41 5.56
CA LEU A 172 -5.56 -8.13 6.59
C LEU A 172 -7.04 -7.74 6.64
N ASP A 173 -7.38 -6.46 6.47
CA ASP A 173 -8.78 -6.00 6.38
C ASP A 173 -9.51 -6.68 5.22
N PHE A 174 -8.85 -6.80 4.07
CA PHE A 174 -9.35 -7.56 2.93
C PHE A 174 -9.57 -9.05 3.30
N LEU A 175 -8.56 -9.74 3.81
CA LEU A 175 -8.65 -11.17 4.19
C LEU A 175 -9.73 -11.45 5.24
N HIS A 176 -9.93 -10.54 6.20
CA HIS A 176 -10.87 -10.70 7.31
C HIS A 176 -12.30 -10.24 7.02
N THR A 177 -12.54 -9.45 5.97
CA THR A 177 -13.86 -8.81 5.72
C THR A 177 -14.39 -8.93 4.29
N CYS A 178 -13.53 -9.09 3.28
CA CYS A 178 -13.93 -9.11 1.88
C CYS A 178 -14.09 -10.54 1.36
N GLY A 179 -15.25 -11.13 1.65
CA GLY A 179 -15.75 -12.33 0.96
C GLY A 179 -16.86 -11.96 -0.02
N GLY A 180 -16.61 -12.07 -1.33
CA GLY A 180 -17.66 -12.15 -2.35
C GLY A 180 -18.48 -13.45 -2.26
N GLU A 181 -19.43 -13.64 -3.17
CA GLU A 181 -20.37 -14.79 -3.15
C GLU A 181 -19.69 -16.18 -3.26
N HIS A 182 -18.39 -16.24 -3.53
CA HIS A 182 -17.57 -17.45 -3.65
C HIS A 182 -16.21 -17.35 -2.91
N GLU A 183 -15.99 -16.35 -2.08
CA GLU A 183 -14.73 -16.13 -1.34
C GLU A 183 -14.98 -16.31 0.16
N PHE A 184 -14.22 -17.21 0.81
CA PHE A 184 -14.29 -17.39 2.26
C PHE A 184 -13.35 -16.43 2.99
N LEU A 185 -13.77 -15.90 4.14
CA LEU A 185 -12.91 -15.03 4.96
C LEU A 185 -11.74 -15.85 5.52
N VAL A 186 -10.51 -15.30 5.49
CA VAL A 186 -9.26 -16.04 5.73
C VAL A 186 -8.58 -15.63 7.05
N LYS A 187 -8.38 -16.58 7.97
CA LYS A 187 -7.45 -16.47 9.10
C LYS A 187 -6.05 -16.79 8.55
N HIS A 188 -5.05 -15.92 8.68
CA HIS A 188 -3.73 -16.18 8.07
C HIS A 188 -2.84 -17.08 8.93
N ARG A 189 -2.85 -16.93 10.26
CA ARG A 189 -2.13 -17.77 11.25
C ARG A 189 -0.60 -17.72 11.17
N ASP A 190 0.00 -16.90 10.30
CA ASP A 190 1.45 -16.78 10.10
C ASP A 190 1.94 -15.37 9.67
N ILE A 191 1.33 -14.32 10.22
CA ILE A 191 1.74 -12.93 9.97
C ILE A 191 3.08 -12.64 10.69
N LYS A 192 4.15 -12.38 9.93
CA LYS A 192 5.49 -12.05 10.45
C LYS A 192 6.27 -11.22 9.45
N SER A 193 7.33 -10.50 9.87
CA SER A 193 8.16 -9.72 8.94
C SER A 193 8.86 -10.59 7.86
N GLY A 194 8.90 -11.92 8.05
CA GLY A 194 9.32 -12.90 7.05
C GLY A 194 8.27 -13.32 6.01
N SER A 195 6.97 -13.11 6.26
CA SER A 195 5.87 -13.38 5.30
C SER A 195 5.38 -12.12 4.56
N ILE A 196 5.93 -10.95 4.87
CA ILE A 196 5.70 -9.72 4.12
C ILE A 196 6.83 -9.49 3.10
N PHE A 197 6.50 -9.53 1.82
CA PHE A 197 7.36 -9.10 0.72
C PHE A 197 7.19 -7.61 0.40
N LEU A 198 8.16 -7.04 -0.32
CA LEU A 198 8.20 -5.64 -0.73
C LEU A 198 8.40 -5.51 -2.25
N ASP A 199 7.45 -4.83 -2.92
CA ASP A 199 7.55 -4.52 -4.36
C ASP A 199 8.57 -3.39 -4.66
N SER A 200 8.67 -2.96 -5.92
CA SER A 200 9.60 -1.91 -6.37
C SER A 200 9.46 -0.58 -5.63
N ASP A 201 8.24 -0.22 -5.24
CA ASP A 201 7.90 1.05 -4.61
C ASP A 201 7.84 0.95 -3.08
N PHE A 202 8.21 -0.23 -2.54
CA PHE A 202 8.13 -0.60 -1.11
C PHE A 202 6.68 -0.73 -0.60
N ASN A 203 5.72 -1.14 -1.45
CA ASN A 203 4.40 -1.56 -0.97
C ASN A 203 4.49 -2.98 -0.37
N ALA A 204 3.73 -3.23 0.69
CA ALA A 204 3.66 -4.52 1.37
C ALA A 204 2.86 -5.56 0.58
N LYS A 205 3.35 -6.80 0.55
CA LYS A 205 2.75 -7.98 -0.09
C LYS A 205 2.72 -9.16 0.89
N ILE A 206 1.55 -9.53 1.39
CA ILE A 206 1.33 -10.67 2.28
C ILE A 206 1.47 -11.99 1.49
N SER A 207 2.12 -13.00 2.07
CA SER A 207 2.44 -14.30 1.47
C SER A 207 2.49 -15.41 2.54
N ASN A 208 2.76 -16.66 2.15
CA ASN A 208 2.84 -17.82 3.06
C ASN A 208 1.49 -18.18 3.70
N PHE A 209 0.48 -18.41 2.87
CA PHE A 209 -0.86 -18.80 3.29
C PHE A 209 -0.98 -20.29 3.65
N GLU A 210 0.13 -21.01 3.81
CA GLU A 210 0.17 -22.45 4.07
C GLU A 210 -0.52 -22.91 5.35
N LEU A 211 -0.58 -22.04 6.37
CA LEU A 211 -1.26 -22.30 7.64
C LEU A 211 -2.61 -21.59 7.75
N SER A 212 -3.04 -20.91 6.68
CA SER A 212 -4.31 -20.18 6.69
C SER A 212 -5.53 -21.10 6.75
N CYS A 213 -6.71 -20.56 7.00
CA CYS A 213 -7.97 -21.32 6.94
C CYS A 213 -9.20 -20.41 6.92
N ASN A 214 -10.35 -20.96 6.57
CA ASN A 214 -11.64 -20.27 6.63
C ASN A 214 -11.98 -19.85 8.09
N LEU A 215 -12.44 -18.61 8.28
CA LEU A 215 -12.94 -18.11 9.57
C LEU A 215 -14.09 -18.97 10.13
N HIS A 216 -14.91 -19.56 9.26
CA HIS A 216 -16.17 -20.22 9.60
C HIS A 216 -16.09 -21.75 9.74
N GLU A 217 -15.12 -22.41 9.11
CA GLU A 217 -15.00 -23.88 9.08
C GLU A 217 -13.86 -24.42 9.97
N CYS A 218 -12.89 -23.58 10.38
CA CYS A 218 -11.77 -24.03 11.21
C CYS A 218 -12.08 -23.99 12.72
N ASP A 219 -12.45 -25.17 13.25
CA ASP A 219 -12.28 -25.55 14.65
C ASP A 219 -10.80 -25.92 14.96
N THR A 220 -10.48 -26.12 16.24
CA THR A 220 -9.10 -25.92 16.77
C THR A 220 -8.35 -27.19 17.19
N THR A 221 -7.47 -27.70 16.32
CA THR A 221 -6.36 -28.61 16.71
C THR A 221 -5.09 -28.48 15.86
N GLU A 222 -5.19 -28.22 14.54
CA GLU A 222 -4.05 -28.17 13.62
C GLU A 222 -2.82 -27.39 14.14
N HIS A 223 -1.63 -27.98 14.00
CA HIS A 223 -0.34 -27.39 14.38
C HIS A 223 -0.20 -25.93 13.95
N VAL A 224 -0.26 -25.04 14.93
CA VAL A 224 -0.08 -23.59 14.77
C VAL A 224 1.37 -23.26 14.45
N SER A 225 1.57 -22.12 13.76
CA SER A 225 2.89 -21.61 13.42
C SER A 225 3.80 -21.51 14.65
N GLU A 226 4.90 -22.27 14.64
CA GLU A 226 6.02 -22.22 15.59
C GLU A 226 6.85 -20.91 15.47
N SER A 227 6.25 -19.82 14.96
CA SER A 227 6.92 -18.54 14.69
C SER A 227 7.14 -17.74 15.99
N LEU A 228 8.19 -18.13 16.70
CA LEU A 228 8.67 -17.55 17.94
C LEU A 228 8.63 -16.01 17.91
N GLY A 229 7.97 -15.42 18.91
CA GLY A 229 7.82 -13.97 19.06
C GLY A 229 6.61 -13.34 18.37
N TYR A 230 5.88 -14.06 17.51
CA TYR A 230 4.63 -13.60 16.89
C TYR A 230 3.37 -14.25 17.46
N VAL A 231 3.52 -15.43 18.07
CA VAL A 231 2.41 -16.22 18.66
C VAL A 231 1.59 -15.37 19.63
N ASP A 232 0.27 -15.41 19.45
CA ASP A 232 -0.69 -14.77 20.35
C ASP A 232 -0.66 -15.45 21.74
N PRO A 233 -0.43 -14.72 22.85
CA PRO A 233 -0.45 -15.32 24.18
C PRO A 233 -1.81 -15.92 24.55
N ALA A 234 -2.91 -15.54 23.87
CA ALA A 234 -4.20 -16.22 24.04
C ALA A 234 -4.20 -17.66 23.47
N TYR A 235 -3.32 -17.99 22.52
CA TYR A 235 -3.12 -19.36 22.06
C TYR A 235 -2.35 -20.20 23.09
N GLU A 236 -1.31 -19.64 23.71
CA GLU A 236 -0.50 -20.32 24.75
C GLU A 236 -1.34 -20.77 25.96
N TYR A 237 -2.37 -20.01 26.34
CA TYR A 237 -3.22 -20.30 27.50
C TYR A 237 -4.55 -21.01 27.18
N TRP A 238 -5.06 -20.92 25.95
CA TRP A 238 -6.42 -21.39 25.62
C TRP A 238 -6.50 -22.21 24.31
N HIS A 239 -5.37 -22.47 23.64
CA HIS A 239 -5.25 -23.14 22.33
C HIS A 239 -6.15 -22.59 21.21
N TYR A 240 -6.68 -21.38 21.38
CA TYR A 240 -7.62 -20.74 20.47
C TYR A 240 -6.89 -19.82 19.49
N ILE A 241 -7.28 -19.87 18.20
CA ILE A 241 -6.89 -18.89 17.19
C ILE A 241 -8.10 -18.36 16.43
N GLY A 242 -8.30 -17.05 16.57
CA GLY A 242 -9.24 -16.26 15.78
C GLY A 242 -8.50 -15.22 14.93
N LYS A 243 -9.26 -14.41 14.19
CA LYS A 243 -8.72 -13.29 13.40
C LYS A 243 -7.91 -12.29 14.25
N GLU A 244 -8.23 -12.19 15.54
CA GLU A 244 -7.58 -11.32 16.52
C GLU A 244 -6.12 -11.72 16.77
N SER A 245 -5.73 -12.96 16.43
CA SER A 245 -4.35 -13.46 16.54
C SER A 245 -3.48 -12.94 15.39
N ASP A 246 -4.03 -12.74 14.19
CA ASP A 246 -3.35 -12.02 13.11
C ASP A 246 -3.14 -10.54 13.48
N ILE A 247 -4.10 -9.92 14.20
CA ILE A 247 -3.96 -8.55 14.73
C ILE A 247 -2.84 -8.46 15.76
N TYR A 248 -2.71 -9.44 16.67
CA TYR A 248 -1.58 -9.50 17.61
C TYR A 248 -0.24 -9.58 16.85
N SER A 249 -0.19 -10.46 15.85
CA SER A 249 0.98 -10.68 14.99
C SER A 249 1.36 -9.43 14.19
N LEU A 250 0.38 -8.71 13.64
CA LEU A 250 0.56 -7.38 13.05
C LEU A 250 1.11 -6.39 14.08
N GLY A 251 0.56 -6.39 15.30
CA GLY A 251 1.06 -5.60 16.43
C GLY A 251 2.55 -5.82 16.69
N VAL A 252 3.03 -7.06 16.62
CA VAL A 252 4.46 -7.39 16.72
C VAL A 252 5.26 -6.74 15.58
N ILE A 253 4.80 -6.86 14.32
CA ILE A 253 5.45 -6.21 13.17
C ILE A 253 5.49 -4.67 13.33
N LEU A 254 4.45 -4.04 13.89
CA LEU A 254 4.47 -2.61 14.18
C LEU A 254 5.61 -2.24 15.16
N ILE A 255 5.89 -3.09 16.16
CA ILE A 255 7.03 -2.88 17.07
C ILE A 255 8.37 -3.20 16.39
N GLU A 256 8.48 -4.23 15.55
CA GLU A 256 9.68 -4.48 14.74
C GLU A 256 10.04 -3.27 13.87
N MET A 257 9.03 -2.65 13.26
CA MET A 257 9.14 -1.46 12.42
C MET A 257 9.58 -0.23 13.21
N LEU A 258 9.13 -0.07 14.46
CA LEU A 258 9.56 1.00 15.35
C LEU A 258 10.99 0.78 15.90
N CYS A 259 11.33 -0.46 16.27
CA CYS A 259 12.58 -0.82 16.93
C CYS A 259 13.72 -1.17 15.98
N GLY A 260 13.41 -1.39 14.69
CA GLY A 260 14.38 -1.68 13.63
C GLY A 260 15.11 -3.01 13.80
N ARG A 261 14.45 -4.00 14.41
CA ARG A 261 15.00 -5.32 14.72
C ARG A 261 13.89 -6.38 14.77
N LEU A 262 14.28 -7.65 14.66
CA LEU A 262 13.35 -8.78 14.64
C LEU A 262 12.60 -8.97 15.96
N ALA A 263 11.43 -9.60 15.88
CA ALA A 263 10.59 -9.94 17.04
C ALA A 263 11.28 -10.88 18.05
N TRP A 264 12.13 -11.78 17.55
CA TRP A 264 12.92 -12.74 18.32
C TRP A 264 14.41 -12.51 18.08
N GLU A 265 15.19 -12.34 19.15
CA GLU A 265 16.64 -12.19 19.09
C GLU A 265 17.37 -13.47 19.51
N LYS A 266 18.62 -13.62 19.06
CA LYS A 266 19.48 -14.74 19.51
C LYS A 266 19.78 -14.57 21.01
N GLY A 267 19.31 -15.52 21.81
CA GLY A 267 19.37 -15.47 23.28
C GLY A 267 18.03 -15.17 23.95
N CYS A 268 16.92 -15.02 23.20
CA CYS A 268 15.59 -15.18 23.77
C CYS A 268 15.36 -16.65 24.15
N GLU A 269 15.12 -16.91 25.43
CA GLU A 269 14.83 -18.25 25.99
C GLU A 269 13.32 -18.47 26.27
N ASP A 270 12.54 -17.39 26.26
CA ASP A 270 11.13 -17.36 26.67
C ASP A 270 10.36 -16.30 25.87
N HIS A 271 9.11 -16.59 25.51
CA HIS A 271 8.21 -15.70 24.79
C HIS A 271 8.00 -14.35 25.52
N SER A 272 8.03 -14.30 26.85
CA SER A 272 7.94 -13.05 27.62
C SER A 272 9.11 -12.08 27.39
N GLN A 273 10.24 -12.57 26.85
CA GLN A 273 11.42 -11.80 26.49
C GLN A 273 11.33 -11.19 25.08
N SER A 274 10.44 -11.71 24.23
CA SER A 274 10.27 -11.28 22.83
C SER A 274 9.72 -9.84 22.72
N LEU A 275 9.82 -9.27 21.51
CA LEU A 275 9.68 -7.84 21.30
C LEU A 275 8.28 -7.28 21.63
N GLY A 276 7.21 -8.04 21.36
CA GLY A 276 5.82 -7.65 21.66
C GLY A 276 5.56 -7.51 23.17
N PRO A 277 5.70 -8.60 23.97
CA PRO A 277 5.59 -8.55 25.43
C PRO A 277 6.55 -7.54 26.08
N LEU A 278 7.76 -7.35 25.54
CA LEU A 278 8.68 -6.31 26.00
C LEU A 278 8.10 -4.89 25.77
N ALA A 279 7.55 -4.61 24.60
CA ALA A 279 6.94 -3.31 24.30
C ALA A 279 5.71 -3.04 25.18
N VAL A 280 4.81 -4.02 25.35
CA VAL A 280 3.66 -3.91 26.26
C VAL A 280 4.12 -3.57 27.69
N ARG A 281 5.19 -4.23 28.17
CA ARG A 281 5.79 -4.00 29.50
C ARG A 281 6.43 -2.61 29.62
N ARG A 282 7.00 -2.08 28.55
CA ARG A 282 7.58 -0.72 28.51
C ARG A 282 6.52 0.37 28.42
N TYR A 283 5.51 0.22 27.55
CA TYR A 283 4.41 1.17 27.41
C TYR A 283 3.59 1.29 28.70
N LYS A 284 3.22 0.15 29.32
CA LYS A 284 2.50 0.13 30.62
C LYS A 284 3.31 0.74 31.78
N LYS A 285 4.64 0.87 31.66
CA LYS A 285 5.52 1.49 32.67
C LYS A 285 5.80 2.98 32.39
N ASN A 286 6.02 3.35 31.14
CA ASN A 286 6.53 4.67 30.74
C ASN A 286 5.49 5.58 30.09
N GLY A 287 4.37 5.04 29.61
CA GLY A 287 3.40 5.74 28.75
C GLY A 287 3.84 5.95 27.30
N ASN A 288 5.02 5.43 26.91
CA ASN A 288 5.57 5.51 25.56
C ASN A 288 6.59 4.38 25.28
N LEU A 289 7.07 4.31 24.03
CA LEU A 289 8.12 3.41 23.55
C LEU A 289 9.40 4.15 23.10
N ASP A 290 9.60 5.41 23.51
CA ASP A 290 10.62 6.30 22.93
C ASP A 290 12.05 5.77 23.12
N GLY A 291 12.29 5.07 24.23
CA GLY A 291 13.53 4.36 24.55
C GLY A 291 13.69 2.99 23.87
N MET A 292 12.87 2.67 22.85
CA MET A 292 12.98 1.49 21.99
C MET A 292 13.08 1.84 20.50
N ILE A 293 12.92 3.11 20.11
CA ILE A 293 12.93 3.54 18.70
C ILE A 293 14.31 3.31 18.06
N PHE A 294 14.33 2.78 16.84
CA PHE A 294 15.55 2.66 16.05
C PHE A 294 16.20 4.02 15.78
N GLU A 295 17.43 4.21 16.26
CA GLU A 295 18.14 5.51 16.20
C GLU A 295 18.28 6.04 14.75
N GLY A 296 18.37 5.15 13.75
CA GLY A 296 18.47 5.50 12.34
C GLY A 296 17.22 6.17 11.73
N ILE A 297 16.05 6.02 12.36
CA ILE A 297 14.80 6.71 11.97
C ILE A 297 14.34 7.76 12.98
N LYS A 298 14.78 7.69 14.23
CA LYS A 298 14.31 8.51 15.36
C LYS A 298 14.29 10.02 15.09
N GLY A 299 15.32 10.55 14.43
CA GLY A 299 15.40 11.97 14.04
C GLY A 299 14.47 12.39 12.88
N GLN A 300 13.75 11.44 12.26
CA GLN A 300 12.78 11.68 11.19
C GLN A 300 11.36 11.85 11.74
N ILE A 301 11.06 11.31 12.94
CA ILE A 301 9.68 11.07 13.39
C ILE A 301 9.03 12.34 13.99
N VAL A 302 7.84 12.71 13.48
CA VAL A 302 6.97 13.73 14.07
C VAL A 302 6.29 13.18 15.33
N ALA A 303 6.26 13.95 16.42
CA ALA A 303 5.74 13.49 17.72
C ALA A 303 4.28 13.02 17.65
N GLU A 304 3.42 13.73 16.92
CA GLU A 304 2.01 13.38 16.72
C GLU A 304 1.85 12.10 15.87
N SER A 305 2.76 11.85 14.93
CA SER A 305 2.85 10.60 14.17
C SER A 305 3.24 9.43 15.07
N LEU A 306 4.25 9.64 15.93
CA LEU A 306 4.74 8.66 16.89
C LEU A 306 3.66 8.25 17.91
N ILE A 307 2.95 9.23 18.49
CA ILE A 307 1.91 8.99 19.49
C ILE A 307 0.77 8.15 18.89
N ALA A 308 0.30 8.50 17.68
CA ALA A 308 -0.73 7.72 16.99
C ALA A 308 -0.27 6.28 16.71
N PHE A 309 0.97 6.10 16.23
CA PHE A 309 1.55 4.78 15.94
C PHE A 309 1.75 3.92 17.18
N GLN A 310 2.37 4.47 18.24
CA GLN A 310 2.59 3.73 19.49
C GLN A 310 1.26 3.29 20.12
N SER A 311 0.23 4.15 20.09
CA SER A 311 -1.09 3.82 20.66
C SER A 311 -1.73 2.64 19.93
N ILE A 312 -1.75 2.63 18.59
CA ILE A 312 -2.39 1.55 17.84
C ILE A 312 -1.60 0.24 17.94
N ALA A 313 -0.26 0.31 17.88
CA ALA A 313 0.61 -0.86 18.05
C ALA A 313 0.45 -1.49 19.45
N PHE A 314 0.25 -0.68 20.49
CA PHE A 314 -0.04 -1.15 21.83
C PHE A 314 -1.41 -1.86 21.93
N HIS A 315 -2.46 -1.32 21.30
CA HIS A 315 -3.79 -1.94 21.31
C HIS A 315 -3.84 -3.26 20.55
N CYS A 316 -3.09 -3.41 19.45
CA CYS A 316 -2.92 -4.69 18.76
C CYS A 316 -2.34 -5.78 19.69
N LEU A 317 -1.47 -5.39 20.63
CA LEU A 317 -0.76 -6.28 21.55
C LEU A 317 -1.47 -6.50 22.91
N GLU A 318 -2.74 -6.11 23.07
CA GLU A 318 -3.47 -6.44 24.30
C GLU A 318 -3.73 -7.96 24.41
N VAL A 319 -3.63 -8.47 25.64
CA VAL A 319 -3.82 -9.91 25.94
C VAL A 319 -5.31 -10.30 25.83
N ALA A 320 -6.18 -9.36 26.15
CA ALA A 320 -7.63 -9.46 25.99
C ALA A 320 -7.98 -9.25 24.50
N ARG A 321 -8.40 -10.32 23.81
CA ARG A 321 -8.67 -10.29 22.36
C ARG A 321 -9.77 -9.29 22.00
N GLU A 322 -10.76 -9.13 22.87
CA GLU A 322 -11.90 -8.21 22.73
C GLU A 322 -11.53 -6.72 22.92
N ARG A 323 -10.24 -6.43 23.15
CA ARG A 323 -9.68 -5.06 23.19
C ARG A 323 -8.74 -4.76 22.02
N ARG A 324 -8.49 -5.74 21.14
CA ARG A 324 -7.73 -5.52 19.93
C ARG A 324 -8.60 -4.79 18.90
N PRO A 325 -8.03 -3.88 18.11
CA PRO A 325 -8.74 -3.19 17.04
C PRO A 325 -9.09 -4.16 15.90
N GLU A 326 -10.13 -3.84 15.13
CA GLU A 326 -10.34 -4.45 13.81
C GLU A 326 -9.25 -3.97 12.83
N PRO A 327 -8.94 -4.70 11.73
CA PRO A 327 -7.89 -4.29 10.80
C PRO A 327 -8.10 -2.87 10.23
N SER A 328 -9.34 -2.49 9.92
CA SER A 328 -9.74 -1.16 9.44
C SER A 328 -9.57 -0.04 10.48
N ASP A 329 -9.67 -0.33 11.77
CA ASP A 329 -9.28 0.61 12.84
C ASP A 329 -7.75 0.83 12.83
N VAL A 330 -6.97 -0.24 12.60
CA VAL A 330 -5.52 -0.16 12.47
C VAL A 330 -5.12 0.68 11.26
N VAL A 331 -5.72 0.43 10.08
CA VAL A 331 -5.55 1.27 8.88
C VAL A 331 -5.86 2.73 9.21
N THR A 332 -6.99 3.00 9.88
CA THR A 332 -7.44 4.37 10.22
C THR A 332 -6.45 5.13 11.11
N GLN A 333 -5.89 4.49 12.15
CA GLN A 333 -4.91 5.16 13.03
C GLN A 333 -3.52 5.26 12.38
N LEU A 334 -3.11 4.28 11.56
CA LEU A 334 -1.84 4.37 10.81
C LEU A 334 -1.90 5.42 9.70
N GLU A 335 -3.03 5.56 9.00
CA GLU A 335 -3.28 6.69 8.09
C GLU A 335 -3.19 8.02 8.83
N ARG A 336 -3.72 8.12 10.05
CA ARG A 336 -3.62 9.33 10.88
C ARG A 336 -2.17 9.65 11.25
N ALA A 337 -1.38 8.64 11.62
CA ALA A 337 0.05 8.78 11.85
C ALA A 337 0.80 9.27 10.58
N LEU A 338 0.43 8.75 9.40
CA LEU A 338 0.96 9.18 8.11
C LEU A 338 0.58 10.62 7.76
N LYS A 339 -0.68 11.01 8.00
CA LYS A 339 -1.20 12.37 7.76
C LYS A 339 -0.45 13.43 8.60
N PHE A 340 -0.07 13.11 9.84
CA PHE A 340 0.82 13.96 10.63
C PHE A 340 2.23 14.06 10.04
N GLN A 341 2.83 12.93 9.62
CA GLN A 341 4.18 12.90 9.07
C GLN A 341 4.30 13.66 7.74
N GLU A 342 3.40 13.39 6.78
CA GLU A 342 3.37 14.11 5.49
C GLU A 342 3.11 15.61 5.70
N GLY A 343 2.31 15.97 6.71
CA GLY A 343 2.10 17.37 7.12
C GLY A 343 3.41 18.12 7.37
N TYR A 344 4.38 17.47 8.03
CA TYR A 344 5.70 18.04 8.31
C TYR A 344 6.62 17.96 7.08
N GLU A 345 6.90 16.76 6.57
CA GLU A 345 7.89 16.55 5.51
C GLU A 345 7.51 17.23 4.18
N ILE A 346 6.25 17.10 3.76
CA ILE A 346 5.79 17.41 2.40
C ILE A 346 5.09 18.76 2.32
N TRP A 347 4.38 19.17 3.37
CA TRP A 347 3.51 20.36 3.32
C TRP A 347 4.11 21.57 4.03
N GLU A 348 4.80 21.42 5.17
CA GLU A 348 5.50 22.56 5.80
C GLU A 348 6.61 23.13 4.90
N THR A 349 7.32 22.26 4.17
CA THR A 349 8.35 22.63 3.19
C THR A 349 7.81 23.38 1.96
N LYS A 350 6.49 23.34 1.72
CA LYS A 350 5.79 24.09 0.65
C LYS A 350 5.06 25.34 1.16
N LEU A 351 4.87 25.46 2.47
CA LEU A 351 4.31 26.67 3.08
C LEU A 351 5.40 27.76 3.16
N PRO A 352 5.04 29.05 3.05
CA PRO A 352 6.01 30.11 3.22
C PRO A 352 6.46 30.23 4.68
N VAL A 353 7.71 30.63 4.90
CA VAL A 353 8.33 30.73 6.25
C VAL A 353 7.53 31.63 7.22
N ASP A 354 6.81 32.63 6.70
CA ASP A 354 5.98 33.59 7.43
C ASP A 354 4.48 33.24 7.45
N TYR A 355 4.08 32.00 7.10
CA TYR A 355 2.66 31.61 6.99
C TYR A 355 1.82 31.95 8.23
N LYS A 356 2.43 31.89 9.42
CA LYS A 356 1.79 32.22 10.70
C LYS A 356 1.42 33.70 10.81
N GLU A 357 2.29 34.60 10.32
CA GLU A 357 1.99 36.04 10.24
C GLU A 357 1.00 36.35 9.12
N ILE A 358 1.04 35.61 8.00
CA ILE A 358 0.05 35.74 6.92
C ILE A 358 -1.36 35.36 7.44
N ILE A 359 -1.49 34.27 8.22
CA ILE A 359 -2.74 33.92 8.92
C ILE A 359 -3.17 35.05 9.88
N ARG A 360 -2.22 35.60 10.65
CA ARG A 360 -2.48 36.66 11.65
C ARG A 360 -3.02 37.95 11.03
N VAL A 361 -2.57 38.35 9.84
CA VAL A 361 -3.06 39.55 9.12
C VAL A 361 -4.23 39.27 8.17
N SER A 362 -4.74 38.03 8.18
CA SER A 362 -5.93 37.64 7.42
C SER A 362 -7.22 38.19 8.02
N LYS A 363 -8.31 38.13 7.25
CA LYS A 363 -9.64 38.57 7.68
C LYS A 363 -10.28 37.67 8.74
N THR A 364 -9.87 36.40 8.83
CA THR A 364 -10.44 35.40 9.76
C THR A 364 -9.37 34.49 10.36
N PRO A 365 -8.44 35.02 11.20
CA PRO A 365 -7.29 34.25 11.69
C PRO A 365 -7.69 33.02 12.51
N THR A 366 -8.79 33.10 13.26
CA THR A 366 -9.33 31.97 14.05
C THR A 366 -9.70 30.78 13.18
N THR A 367 -10.40 31.00 12.06
CA THR A 367 -10.78 29.95 11.10
C THR A 367 -9.56 29.19 10.56
N TYR A 368 -8.46 29.90 10.31
CA TYR A 368 -7.25 29.30 9.73
C TYR A 368 -6.32 28.68 10.81
N ASN A 369 -6.32 29.22 12.03
CA ASN A 369 -5.65 28.60 13.18
C ASN A 369 -6.32 27.28 13.63
N CYS A 370 -7.59 27.05 13.28
CA CYS A 370 -8.30 25.79 13.49
C CYS A 370 -8.04 24.74 12.38
N ILE A 371 -7.19 25.01 11.39
CA ILE A 371 -6.81 24.03 10.37
C ILE A 371 -5.68 23.15 10.93
N GLU A 372 -6.01 21.93 11.33
CA GLU A 372 -5.04 20.96 11.87
C GLU A 372 -4.04 20.47 10.80
N MET A 373 -4.47 20.38 9.54
CA MET A 373 -3.65 19.81 8.45
C MET A 373 -2.94 20.89 7.62
N LYS A 374 -1.60 20.84 7.61
CA LYS A 374 -0.74 21.73 6.78
C LYS A 374 -1.03 21.64 5.28
N LYS A 375 -1.54 20.49 4.79
CA LYS A 375 -2.03 20.34 3.41
C LYS A 375 -3.24 21.24 3.13
N ASP A 376 -4.26 21.21 3.99
CA ASP A 376 -5.48 22.00 3.78
C ASP A 376 -5.19 23.50 3.86
N LEU A 377 -4.21 23.88 4.69
CA LEU A 377 -3.67 25.23 4.74
C LEU A 377 -2.95 25.63 3.43
N TYR A 378 -2.18 24.72 2.81
CA TYR A 378 -1.59 24.95 1.48
C TYR A 378 -2.65 25.05 0.38
N ASP A 379 -3.65 24.16 0.39
CA ASP A 379 -4.78 24.18 -0.54
C ASP A 379 -5.66 25.44 -0.37
N MET A 380 -5.76 25.97 0.84
CA MET A 380 -6.38 27.27 1.14
C MET A 380 -5.53 28.43 0.59
N PHE A 381 -4.22 28.41 0.82
CA PHE A 381 -3.29 29.45 0.33
C PHE A 381 -3.24 29.50 -1.21
N THR A 382 -3.33 28.38 -1.91
CA THR A 382 -3.36 28.35 -3.38
C THR A 382 -4.71 28.82 -3.96
N LYS A 383 -5.84 28.50 -3.30
CA LYS A 383 -7.17 29.07 -3.62
C LYS A 383 -7.24 30.57 -3.34
N GLY A 384 -6.49 31.04 -2.34
CA GLY A 384 -6.33 32.44 -1.97
C GLY A 384 -7.18 32.88 -0.78
N ILE A 385 -6.63 33.78 0.02
CA ILE A 385 -7.24 34.32 1.25
C ILE A 385 -7.29 35.85 1.27
N LEU A 386 -8.20 36.39 2.06
CA LEU A 386 -8.38 37.83 2.22
C LEU A 386 -7.53 38.36 3.36
N LEU A 387 -6.58 39.26 3.06
CA LEU A 387 -5.75 39.98 4.02
C LEU A 387 -6.24 41.42 4.23
N HIS A 388 -5.87 42.01 5.37
CA HIS A 388 -6.16 43.40 5.72
C HIS A 388 -7.64 43.77 5.51
N ASP A 389 -8.54 43.13 6.26
CA ASP A 389 -10.01 43.25 6.16
C ASP A 389 -10.61 42.83 4.80
N GLY A 390 -9.83 42.19 3.93
CA GLY A 390 -10.20 41.87 2.55
C GLY A 390 -9.94 43.00 1.54
N LYS A 391 -8.98 43.88 1.84
CA LYS A 391 -8.47 44.90 0.89
C LYS A 391 -7.47 44.31 -0.11
N VAL A 392 -6.90 43.15 0.21
CA VAL A 392 -5.98 42.36 -0.63
C VAL A 392 -6.45 40.90 -0.66
N LEU A 393 -6.51 40.29 -1.83
CA LEU A 393 -6.58 38.85 -2.01
C LEU A 393 -5.15 38.34 -2.25
N PHE A 394 -4.67 37.47 -1.37
CA PHE A 394 -3.33 36.89 -1.39
C PHE A 394 -3.42 35.41 -1.74
N SER A 395 -2.63 34.92 -2.68
CA SER A 395 -2.58 33.50 -3.03
C SER A 395 -1.19 33.00 -3.43
N PHE A 396 -1.02 31.68 -3.43
CA PHE A 396 0.19 31.02 -3.90
C PHE A 396 0.02 30.38 -5.28
N GLY A 397 1.02 30.60 -6.14
CA GLY A 397 1.24 29.81 -7.35
C GLY A 397 1.88 28.47 -7.02
N VAL A 398 1.78 27.51 -7.96
CA VAL A 398 2.22 26.11 -7.80
C VAL A 398 3.71 25.98 -7.42
N ASN A 399 4.53 26.97 -7.78
CA ASN A 399 5.97 27.01 -7.53
C ASN A 399 6.38 27.78 -6.25
N GLY A 400 5.43 28.13 -5.37
CA GLY A 400 5.70 28.98 -4.20
C GLY A 400 5.71 30.49 -4.51
N GLU A 401 5.27 30.90 -5.70
CA GLU A 401 5.17 32.30 -6.11
C GLU A 401 4.03 33.03 -5.36
N ARG A 402 4.33 34.16 -4.70
CA ARG A 402 3.33 34.99 -4.02
C ARG A 402 2.58 35.87 -5.01
N ASN A 403 1.25 35.85 -4.96
CA ASN A 403 0.37 36.66 -5.78
C ASN A 403 -0.51 37.55 -4.90
N GLU A 404 -0.49 38.86 -5.14
CA GLU A 404 -1.33 39.84 -4.42
C GLU A 404 -2.23 40.63 -5.37
N LEU A 405 -3.53 40.43 -5.21
CA LEU A 405 -4.59 41.12 -5.95
C LEU A 405 -5.22 42.19 -5.04
N VAL A 406 -4.77 43.44 -5.23
CA VAL A 406 -5.25 44.60 -4.49
C VAL A 406 -6.57 45.11 -5.07
N SER A 407 -7.57 45.38 -4.23
CA SER A 407 -8.86 45.91 -4.68
C SER A 407 -8.69 47.25 -5.42
N ALA A 408 -9.29 47.37 -6.61
CA ALA A 408 -9.25 48.60 -7.41
C ALA A 408 -9.82 49.83 -6.67
N ARG A 409 -10.65 49.65 -5.64
CA ARG A 409 -11.13 50.74 -4.76
C ARG A 409 -10.00 51.35 -3.89
N LYS A 410 -8.91 50.62 -3.65
CA LYS A 410 -7.70 51.12 -2.98
C LYS A 410 -6.86 51.99 -3.92
N PHE A 411 -6.91 51.71 -5.24
CA PHE A 411 -6.44 52.62 -6.30
C PHE A 411 -7.48 53.72 -6.58
N SER A 412 -7.83 54.51 -5.56
CA SER A 412 -8.43 55.82 -5.80
C SER A 412 -7.37 56.69 -6.49
N TYR A 413 -7.67 57.16 -7.70
CA TYR A 413 -6.74 58.02 -8.45
C TYR A 413 -6.48 59.30 -7.64
N ILE A 414 -5.27 59.43 -7.08
CA ILE A 414 -4.76 60.68 -6.50
C ILE A 414 -4.36 61.62 -7.64
N ASN A 415 -5.35 61.99 -8.46
CA ASN A 415 -5.21 63.03 -9.46
C ASN A 415 -6.55 63.74 -9.69
N ARG A 416 -7.06 64.38 -8.63
CA ARG A 416 -8.13 65.39 -8.71
C ARG A 416 -7.65 66.71 -9.35
N THR A 417 -6.82 66.63 -10.39
CA THR A 417 -6.71 67.74 -11.34
C THR A 417 -7.88 67.65 -12.31
N SER A 418 -8.59 68.76 -12.51
CA SER A 418 -9.72 68.83 -13.43
C SER A 418 -9.23 68.78 -14.88
N HIS A 419 -9.01 67.55 -15.36
CA HIS A 419 -8.71 67.27 -16.75
C HIS A 419 -9.87 67.76 -17.63
N LYS A 420 -9.74 68.97 -18.17
CA LYS A 420 -10.62 69.45 -19.24
C LYS A 420 -10.49 68.46 -20.40
N TRP A 421 -11.54 67.70 -20.65
CA TRP A 421 -11.65 66.82 -21.81
C TRP A 421 -11.41 67.65 -23.08
N ARG A 422 -10.22 67.54 -23.67
CA ARG A 422 -9.97 68.07 -25.00
C ARG A 422 -10.63 67.11 -25.99
N TYR A 423 -11.67 67.60 -26.66
CA TYR A 423 -12.24 66.94 -27.82
C TYR A 423 -11.13 66.80 -28.88
N VAL A 424 -10.84 65.55 -29.27
CA VAL A 424 -9.89 65.23 -30.34
C VAL A 424 -10.72 65.02 -31.62
N PRO A 425 -10.47 65.78 -32.71
CA PRO A 425 -11.22 65.61 -33.95
C PRO A 425 -11.10 64.20 -34.53
N GLU A 426 -12.18 63.72 -35.14
CA GLU A 426 -12.26 62.35 -35.64
C GLU A 426 -11.36 62.09 -36.86
N SER A 427 -10.88 60.85 -36.94
CA SER A 427 -10.33 60.19 -38.14
C SER A 427 -9.05 60.76 -38.79
N ARG A 428 -7.92 60.07 -38.57
CA ARG A 428 -6.93 59.81 -39.63
C ARG A 428 -6.26 58.44 -39.47
N ARG A 429 -6.88 57.41 -40.05
CA ARG A 429 -6.17 56.29 -40.70
C ARG A 429 -7.13 55.49 -41.60
N SER A 430 -7.37 56.03 -42.78
CA SER A 430 -7.66 55.21 -43.95
C SER A 430 -6.42 54.34 -44.22
N VAL A 431 -6.53 53.04 -43.94
CA VAL A 431 -5.48 52.07 -44.24
C VAL A 431 -5.52 51.79 -45.75
N LYS A 432 -4.42 52.03 -46.46
CA LYS A 432 -4.28 51.59 -47.86
C LYS A 432 -4.15 50.06 -47.89
N HIS A 433 -4.75 49.45 -48.91
CA HIS A 433 -5.19 48.06 -48.84
C HIS A 433 -4.14 47.01 -49.29
N GLU A 434 -2.85 47.36 -49.29
CA GLU A 434 -1.79 46.64 -50.04
C GLU A 434 -0.83 45.84 -49.14
N ASP A 435 -0.56 46.26 -47.89
CA ASP A 435 0.45 45.62 -47.03
C ASP A 435 0.02 44.26 -46.44
N THR A 436 -1.27 43.92 -46.47
CA THR A 436 -1.81 42.67 -45.91
C THR A 436 -1.57 41.43 -46.79
N ALA A 437 -1.09 41.61 -48.02
CA ALA A 437 -0.75 40.51 -48.93
C ALA A 437 0.62 39.89 -48.61
N LYS A 438 1.65 40.72 -48.36
CA LYS A 438 3.03 40.25 -48.09
C LYS A 438 3.14 39.46 -46.80
N LEU A 439 2.61 40.01 -45.70
CA LEU A 439 2.64 39.37 -44.38
C LEU A 439 2.09 37.93 -44.40
N LYS A 440 1.06 37.66 -45.21
CA LYS A 440 0.51 36.30 -45.36
C LYS A 440 1.41 35.35 -46.15
N GLN A 441 2.13 35.81 -47.17
CA GLN A 441 3.10 34.98 -47.88
C GLN A 441 4.32 34.65 -47.00
N ASP A 442 4.80 35.63 -46.23
CA ASP A 442 5.91 35.46 -45.29
C ASP A 442 5.55 34.46 -44.17
N GLU A 443 4.35 34.56 -43.58
CA GLU A 443 3.84 33.58 -42.60
C GLU A 443 3.68 32.17 -43.20
N GLU A 444 3.18 32.05 -44.43
CA GLU A 444 2.97 30.73 -45.06
C GLU A 444 4.29 30.05 -45.45
N GLN A 445 5.32 30.81 -45.86
CA GLN A 445 6.68 30.28 -46.05
C GLN A 445 7.32 29.88 -44.71
N ALA A 446 7.17 30.71 -43.67
CA ALA A 446 7.67 30.42 -42.32
C ALA A 446 6.93 29.25 -41.62
N PHE A 447 5.72 28.89 -42.07
CA PHE A 447 5.05 27.65 -41.66
C PHE A 447 5.58 26.43 -42.43
N LYS A 448 5.83 26.56 -43.74
CA LYS A 448 6.34 25.47 -44.57
C LYS A 448 7.73 25.00 -44.10
N SER A 449 8.62 25.92 -43.72
CA SER A 449 10.00 25.62 -43.26
C SER A 449 10.15 24.96 -41.89
N LYS A 450 9.08 24.81 -41.08
CA LYS A 450 9.16 24.21 -39.73
C LYS A 450 9.20 22.69 -39.71
N SER A 451 9.72 22.11 -38.63
CA SER A 451 9.79 20.66 -38.45
C SER A 451 8.39 20.04 -38.29
N LEU A 452 8.30 18.72 -38.47
CA LEU A 452 7.03 17.99 -38.36
C LEU A 452 6.52 17.97 -36.91
N THR A 453 7.43 17.96 -35.94
CA THR A 453 7.16 18.10 -34.50
C THR A 453 6.59 19.48 -34.12
N ASP A 454 7.10 20.57 -34.69
CA ASP A 454 6.57 21.93 -34.41
C ASP A 454 5.11 22.06 -34.86
N LYS A 455 4.78 21.47 -36.02
CA LYS A 455 3.45 21.50 -36.64
C LYS A 455 2.43 20.72 -35.80
N LEU A 456 2.82 19.58 -35.24
CA LEU A 456 1.99 18.80 -34.31
C LEU A 456 1.70 19.59 -33.01
N TRP A 457 2.73 20.17 -32.39
CA TRP A 457 2.60 20.95 -31.15
C TRP A 457 1.64 22.13 -31.30
N TRP A 458 1.71 22.85 -32.43
CA TRP A 458 0.84 23.98 -32.72
C TRP A 458 -0.64 23.57 -32.90
N SER A 459 -0.88 22.41 -33.52
CA SER A 459 -2.23 21.84 -33.67
C SER A 459 -2.84 21.41 -32.33
N MET A 460 -2.05 20.78 -31.45
CA MET A 460 -2.48 20.42 -30.09
C MET A 460 -2.83 21.67 -29.26
N TRP A 461 -2.02 22.73 -29.37
CA TRP A 461 -2.24 23.99 -28.65
C TRP A 461 -3.54 24.70 -29.05
N GLN A 462 -3.90 24.72 -30.34
CA GLN A 462 -5.18 25.29 -30.78
C GLN A 462 -6.37 24.47 -30.27
N SER A 463 -6.31 23.13 -30.35
CA SER A 463 -7.40 22.26 -29.88
C SER A 463 -7.67 22.39 -28.37
N SER A 464 -6.67 22.77 -27.57
CA SER A 464 -6.78 22.96 -26.12
C SER A 464 -7.64 24.17 -25.71
N LYS A 465 -7.69 25.24 -26.51
CA LYS A 465 -8.35 26.51 -26.14
C LYS A 465 -9.79 26.66 -26.69
N GLY A 466 -10.33 25.64 -27.33
CA GLY A 466 -11.51 25.73 -28.20
C GLY A 466 -12.90 25.61 -27.57
N GLN A 467 -13.08 25.57 -26.24
CA GLN A 467 -14.42 25.38 -25.63
C GLN A 467 -14.73 26.32 -24.45
N LYS A 468 -15.38 27.45 -24.75
CA LYS A 468 -16.36 28.12 -23.88
C LYS A 468 -17.20 29.11 -24.70
N LEU A 469 -18.41 28.70 -25.08
CA LEU A 469 -19.31 29.48 -25.94
C LEU A 469 -20.44 30.10 -25.12
N LEU A 470 -20.40 31.42 -24.94
CA LEU A 470 -21.50 32.20 -24.35
C LEU A 470 -22.45 32.66 -25.46
N LEU A 471 -23.74 32.35 -25.33
CA LEU A 471 -24.80 32.81 -26.23
C LEU A 471 -25.69 33.87 -25.56
N PRO A 472 -25.85 35.08 -26.14
CA PRO A 472 -26.92 36.01 -25.78
C PRO A 472 -28.22 35.67 -26.53
N ALA A 473 -29.37 35.96 -25.91
CA ALA A 473 -30.67 35.45 -26.37
C ALA A 473 -31.45 36.36 -27.34
N LYS A 474 -32.30 35.75 -28.17
CA LYS A 474 -33.53 36.34 -28.75
C LYS A 474 -34.63 35.26 -28.84
N LYS A 475 -35.89 35.67 -28.64
CA LYS A 475 -37.07 34.79 -28.64
C LYS A 475 -37.64 34.58 -30.05
N VAL A 476 -38.02 33.34 -30.40
CA VAL A 476 -39.29 33.04 -31.10
C VAL A 476 -39.94 31.78 -30.51
N VAL A 477 -41.23 31.93 -30.24
CA VAL A 477 -42.29 31.07 -29.68
C VAL A 477 -42.42 29.62 -30.23
N ASN A 478 -42.62 28.65 -29.31
CA ASN A 478 -43.27 27.32 -29.41
C ASN A 478 -42.70 26.25 -30.39
N ASN A 479 -42.83 24.92 -30.14
CA ASN A 479 -43.74 24.17 -29.26
C ASN A 479 -43.11 22.88 -28.66
N SER A 480 -43.74 22.33 -27.59
CA SER A 480 -43.67 20.93 -27.07
C SER A 480 -42.32 20.24 -26.71
N SER A 481 -42.08 20.13 -25.38
CA SER A 481 -41.77 18.89 -24.62
C SER A 481 -40.44 18.09 -24.76
N ASN A 482 -39.58 18.24 -23.73
CA ASN A 482 -38.84 17.24 -22.91
C ASN A 482 -38.95 15.73 -23.27
N VAL A 483 -37.98 14.81 -23.06
CA VAL A 483 -36.58 14.74 -22.49
C VAL A 483 -36.02 13.33 -22.90
N ALA A 484 -34.76 12.88 -22.87
CA ALA A 484 -33.45 13.26 -22.27
C ALA A 484 -32.36 13.44 -23.38
N ILE A 485 -31.03 13.56 -23.23
CA ILE A 485 -29.98 13.39 -22.19
C ILE A 485 -29.47 11.94 -21.88
N THR A 486 -28.36 11.53 -22.53
CA THR A 486 -27.24 10.75 -21.92
C THR A 486 -25.96 10.87 -22.79
N SER A 487 -24.78 10.67 -22.19
CA SER A 487 -23.48 11.06 -22.77
C SER A 487 -22.74 9.94 -23.52
N ARG A 488 -21.88 10.31 -24.49
CA ARG A 488 -20.82 9.44 -25.02
C ARG A 488 -19.58 9.49 -24.13
N PHE A 489 -19.01 8.34 -23.80
CA PHE A 489 -17.61 8.20 -23.39
C PHE A 489 -17.04 6.94 -24.04
N ASN A 490 -16.09 7.13 -24.97
CA ASN A 490 -15.31 6.11 -25.69
C ASN A 490 -14.39 6.86 -26.68
N ILE A 491 -13.13 6.51 -26.94
CA ILE A 491 -12.18 5.66 -26.20
C ILE A 491 -10.76 6.05 -26.71
N PHE A 492 -9.70 5.80 -25.95
CA PHE A 492 -8.31 6.00 -26.39
C PHE A 492 -7.90 4.95 -27.44
N ARG A 493 -7.18 5.30 -28.52
CA ARG A 493 -6.15 4.39 -29.11
C ARG A 493 -5.16 5.01 -30.10
N ALA A 494 -3.93 4.48 -30.02
CA ALA A 494 -2.92 4.35 -31.07
C ALA A 494 -2.41 5.60 -31.81
N PHE A 495 -1.31 6.17 -31.31
CA PHE A 495 0.05 6.04 -31.90
C PHE A 495 1.01 5.85 -30.69
N VAL A 496 2.20 5.25 -30.77
CA VAL A 496 3.19 5.17 -31.85
C VAL A 496 3.60 3.70 -32.13
N SER A 497 4.08 3.45 -33.35
CA SER A 497 4.80 2.23 -33.79
C SER A 497 6.31 2.43 -33.73
#